data_AF-A0A2V6DDV9-F1
#
_entry.id   AF-A0A2V6DDV9-F1
#
_cell.length_a   1.000
_cell.length_b   1.000
_cell.length_c   1.000
_cell.angle_alpha   90.00
_cell.angle_beta   90.00
_cell.angle_gamma   90.00
#
_symmetry.space_group_name_H-M   'P 1'
#
loop_
_entity.id
_entity.type
_entity.pdbx_description
1 polymer ?
#
loop_
_entity_poly.entity_id
_entity_poly.type
_entity_poly.pdbx_seq_one_letter_code
_entity_poly.pdbx_strand_id
1 'polypeptide(L)'
;MGHQIQLSGGEITILKAIGLTGTAIAGKFLIDRIEEVEAGELIDTLRGLLAMGYLLATKVNVRTLEDVKRTSFRVNPSYVHDLKDALDPSRRREAEKHRRRRRG
;
A
#
# COMPACT_ATOMS: atom_id res chain seq x y z
N MET A 1 -9.40 -16.50 9.92
CA MET A 1 -10.01 -15.19 10.22
C MET A 1 -9.30 -14.18 9.34
N GLY A 2 -9.98 -13.59 8.36
CA GLY A 2 -9.34 -12.63 7.46
C GLY A 2 -9.21 -11.30 8.18
N HIS A 3 -7.99 -10.85 8.45
CA HIS A 3 -7.76 -9.54 9.03
C HIS A 3 -8.15 -8.49 7.98
N GLN A 4 -9.25 -7.79 8.22
CA GLN A 4 -9.72 -6.75 7.32
C GLN A 4 -8.72 -5.59 7.35
N ILE A 5 -7.87 -5.49 6.32
CA ILE A 5 -6.96 -4.35 6.17
C ILE A 5 -7.81 -3.10 5.96
N GLN A 6 -7.56 -2.09 6.79
CA GLN A 6 -8.12 -0.75 6.67
C GLN A 6 -6.99 0.16 6.23
N LEU A 7 -7.14 0.77 5.05
CA LEU A 7 -6.17 1.69 4.49
C LEU A 7 -6.77 3.10 4.48
N SER A 8 -5.97 4.08 4.86
CA SER A 8 -6.24 5.49 4.69
C SER A 8 -6.08 5.92 3.23
N GLY A 9 -6.54 7.13 2.91
CA GLY A 9 -6.40 7.70 1.56
C GLY A 9 -4.95 7.77 1.08
N GLY A 10 -4.03 8.20 1.95
CA GLY A 10 -2.59 8.26 1.65
C GLY A 10 -2.01 6.88 1.37
N GLU A 11 -2.29 5.89 2.22
CA GLU A 11 -1.83 4.51 2.03
C GLU A 11 -2.31 3.90 0.72
N ILE A 12 -3.59 4.12 0.38
CA ILE A 12 -4.18 3.68 -0.90
C ILE A 12 -3.41 4.29 -2.08
N THR A 13 -3.15 5.60 -2.03
CA THR A 13 -2.42 6.30 -3.08
C THR A 13 -1.00 5.75 -3.26
N ILE A 14 -0.27 5.54 -2.15
CA ILE A 14 1.08 4.97 -2.18
C ILE A 14 1.08 3.55 -2.75
N LEU A 15 0.18 2.69 -2.28
CA LEU A 15 0.09 1.31 -2.75
C LEU A 15 -0.28 1.22 -4.23
N LYS A 16 -1.14 2.11 -4.73
CA LYS A 16 -1.45 2.23 -6.16
C LYS A 16 -0.24 2.70 -6.98
N ALA A 17 0.50 3.69 -6.48
CA ALA A 17 1.67 4.23 -7.17
C ALA A 17 2.83 3.23 -7.25
N ILE A 18 3.02 2.40 -6.23
CA ILE A 18 3.99 1.29 -6.21
C ILE A 18 3.52 0.13 -7.10
N GLY A 19 2.23 -0.21 -7.00
CA GLY A 19 1.62 -1.34 -7.70
C GLY A 19 1.75 -2.66 -6.94
N LEU A 20 0.78 -3.55 -7.18
CA LEU A 20 0.68 -4.85 -6.51
C LEU A 20 1.45 -5.98 -7.21
N THR A 21 2.17 -5.69 -8.29
CA THR A 21 2.80 -6.69 -9.17
C THR A 21 4.07 -7.32 -8.58
N GLY A 22 4.48 -6.91 -7.37
CA GLY A 22 5.68 -7.41 -6.68
C GLY A 22 7.00 -6.84 -7.20
N THR A 23 6.97 -6.13 -8.34
CA THR A 23 8.14 -5.41 -8.87
C THR A 23 8.50 -4.26 -7.95
N ALA A 24 9.79 -4.14 -7.65
CA ALA A 24 10.28 -3.01 -6.86
C ALA A 24 10.33 -1.73 -7.71
N ILE A 25 9.82 -0.64 -7.17
CA ILE A 25 9.95 0.71 -7.73
C ILE A 25 10.99 1.50 -6.93
N ALA A 26 11.86 2.23 -7.62
CA ALA A 26 12.77 3.15 -6.94
C ALA A 26 11.97 4.33 -6.36
N GLY A 27 12.29 4.75 -5.14
CA GLY A 27 11.56 5.80 -4.44
C GLY A 27 11.59 7.15 -5.14
N LYS A 28 12.61 7.41 -5.97
CA LYS A 28 12.62 8.59 -6.87
C LYS A 28 11.41 8.59 -7.81
N PHE A 29 11.12 7.46 -8.46
CA PHE A 29 9.96 7.34 -9.34
C PHE A 29 8.64 7.30 -8.58
N LEU A 30 8.66 6.80 -7.33
CA LEU A 30 7.50 6.89 -6.47
C LEU A 30 7.15 8.35 -6.23
N ILE A 31 8.09 9.18 -5.78
CA ILE A 31 7.88 10.61 -5.53
C ILE A 31 7.35 11.34 -6.77
N ASP A 32 7.88 11.04 -7.96
CA ASP A 32 7.39 11.59 -9.24
C ASP A 32 5.93 11.22 -9.54
N ARG A 33 5.42 10.07 -9.05
CA ARG A 33 4.05 9.60 -9.32
C ARG A 33 3.00 10.16 -8.36
N ILE A 34 3.43 10.60 -7.18
CA ILE A 34 2.58 11.15 -6.13
C ILE A 34 2.83 12.65 -6.09
N GLU A 35 2.22 13.35 -7.03
CA GLU A 35 2.18 14.81 -7.03
C GLU A 35 1.36 15.29 -5.81
N GLU A 36 1.77 16.42 -5.22
CA GLU A 36 1.05 17.14 -4.15
C GLU A 36 1.01 16.53 -2.73
N VAL A 37 1.76 15.45 -2.44
CA VAL A 37 1.88 14.94 -1.06
C VAL A 37 3.03 15.64 -0.32
N GLU A 38 2.75 16.14 0.90
CA GLU A 38 3.79 16.72 1.75
C GLU A 38 4.87 15.67 2.08
N ALA A 39 6.14 16.05 1.99
CA ALA A 39 7.24 15.11 2.22
C ALA A 39 7.20 14.42 3.60
N GLY A 40 6.72 15.13 4.63
CA GLY A 40 6.52 14.58 5.97
C GLY A 40 5.46 13.48 5.99
N GLU A 41 4.29 13.76 5.42
CA GLU A 41 3.18 12.81 5.29
C GLU A 41 3.56 11.57 4.46
N LEU A 42 4.30 11.77 3.37
CA LEU A 42 4.82 10.67 2.55
C LEU A 42 5.71 9.73 3.36
N ILE A 43 6.67 10.30 4.09
CA ILE A 43 7.62 9.51 4.89
C ILE A 43 6.88 8.77 6.01
N ASP A 44 5.94 9.43 6.68
CA ASP A 44 5.15 8.81 7.75
C ASP A 44 4.31 7.64 7.22
N THR A 45 3.62 7.85 6.10
CA THR A 45 2.81 6.82 5.43
C THR A 45 3.67 5.62 5.00
N LEU A 46 4.83 5.87 4.38
CA LEU A 46 5.76 4.80 4.00
C LEU A 46 6.26 4.01 5.21
N ARG A 47 6.59 4.70 6.30
CA ARG A 47 7.02 4.05 7.54
C ARG A 47 5.91 3.22 8.17
N GLY A 48 4.67 3.71 8.17
CA GLY A 48 3.49 2.96 8.61
C GLY A 48 3.31 1.67 7.81
N LEU A 49 3.31 1.77 6.49
CA LEU A 49 3.17 0.61 5.59
C LEU A 49 4.32 -0.41 5.75
N LEU A 50 5.54 0.05 5.99
CA LEU A 50 6.69 -0.81 6.30
C LEU A 50 6.55 -1.48 7.67
N ALA A 51 6.13 -0.74 8.69
CA ALA A 51 5.95 -1.27 10.04
C ALA A 51 4.85 -2.34 10.11
N MET A 52 3.78 -2.17 9.32
CA MET A 52 2.71 -3.16 9.18
C MET A 52 3.12 -4.36 8.31
N GLY A 53 4.28 -4.29 7.65
CA GLY A 53 4.78 -5.34 6.76
C GLY A 53 4.07 -5.42 5.41
N TYR A 54 3.27 -4.41 5.04
CA TYR A 54 2.58 -4.33 3.74
C TYR A 54 3.54 -3.98 2.61
N LEU A 55 4.56 -3.18 2.92
CA LEU A 55 5.67 -2.89 2.03
C LEU A 55 6.96 -3.56 2.50
N LEU A 56 7.83 -3.82 1.55
CA LEU A 56 9.23 -4.19 1.75
C LEU A 56 10.10 -3.12 1.13
N ALA A 57 11.16 -2.73 1.84
CA ALA A 57 12.15 -1.77 1.39
C ALA A 57 13.55 -2.39 1.34
N THR A 58 14.40 -1.90 0.44
CA THR A 58 15.81 -2.31 0.38
C THR A 58 16.65 -1.73 1.52
N LYS A 59 16.20 -0.63 2.14
CA LYS A 59 16.81 -0.03 3.32
C LYS A 59 15.86 -0.06 4.50
N VAL A 60 16.40 -0.30 5.68
CA VAL A 60 15.63 -0.43 6.93
C VAL A 60 15.29 0.93 7.54
N ASN A 61 16.13 1.95 7.33
CA ASN A 61 15.93 3.30 7.85
C ASN A 61 15.58 4.27 6.72
N VAL A 62 14.31 4.69 6.67
CA VAL A 62 13.80 5.74 5.79
C VAL A 62 13.30 6.88 6.67
N ARG A 63 14.11 7.93 6.84
CA ARG A 63 13.81 9.07 7.73
C ARG A 63 13.70 10.39 6.99
N THR A 64 14.37 10.50 5.85
CA THR A 64 14.41 11.72 5.04
C THR A 64 13.92 11.43 3.61
N LEU A 65 13.58 12.48 2.88
CA LEU A 65 13.21 12.36 1.47
C LEU A 65 14.38 11.82 0.61
N GLU A 66 15.62 12.14 0.98
CA GLU A 66 16.80 11.54 0.34
C GLU A 66 16.90 10.03 0.57
N ASP A 67 16.56 9.56 1.76
CA ASP A 67 16.50 8.11 2.04
C ASP A 67 15.43 7.45 1.18
N VAL A 68 14.25 8.07 1.05
CA VAL A 68 13.17 7.57 0.18
C VAL A 68 13.68 7.44 -1.25
N LYS A 69 14.30 8.49 -1.80
CA LYS A 69 14.84 8.50 -3.18
C LYS A 69 15.84 7.38 -3.45
N ARG A 70 16.65 7.02 -2.44
CA ARG A 70 17.69 5.98 -2.52
C ARG A 70 17.19 4.58 -2.17
N THR A 71 15.91 4.42 -1.83
CA THR A 71 15.31 3.16 -1.42
C THR A 71 14.39 2.63 -2.50
N SER A 72 14.37 1.32 -2.70
CA SER A 72 13.37 0.68 -3.58
C SER A 72 12.30 0.02 -2.73
N PHE A 73 11.05 0.20 -3.13
CA PHE A 73 9.87 -0.30 -2.43
C PHE A 73 9.14 -1.31 -3.28
N ARG A 74 8.62 -2.36 -2.65
CA ARG A 74 7.70 -3.32 -3.27
C ARG A 74 6.64 -3.74 -2.28
N VAL A 75 5.49 -4.18 -2.77
CA VAL A 75 4.47 -4.80 -1.93
C VAL A 75 4.95 -6.15 -1.43
N ASN A 76 4.64 -6.46 -0.17
CA ASN A 76 4.90 -7.75 0.41
C ASN A 76 3.97 -8.81 -0.23
N PRO A 77 4.49 -9.85 -0.90
CA PRO A 77 3.68 -10.86 -1.57
C PRO A 77 2.69 -11.56 -0.63
N SER A 78 3.01 -11.68 0.66
CA SER A 78 2.12 -12.29 1.66
C SER A 78 0.82 -11.51 1.87
N TYR A 79 0.78 -10.22 1.52
CA TYR A 79 -0.38 -9.35 1.71
C TYR A 79 -1.03 -8.90 0.40
N VAL A 80 -0.54 -9.33 -0.77
CA VAL A 80 -1.05 -8.87 -2.07
C VAL A 80 -2.55 -9.12 -2.23
N HIS A 81 -3.05 -10.27 -1.76
CA HIS A 81 -4.48 -10.61 -1.86
C HIS A 81 -5.34 -9.69 -0.99
N ASP A 82 -4.97 -9.50 0.27
CA ASP A 82 -5.71 -8.66 1.21
C ASP A 82 -5.63 -7.17 0.83
N LEU A 83 -4.46 -6.69 0.38
CA LEU A 83 -4.29 -5.33 -0.11
C LEU A 83 -5.10 -5.07 -1.39
N LYS A 84 -5.20 -6.07 -2.29
CA LYS A 84 -6.05 -5.96 -3.48
C LYS A 84 -7.52 -5.83 -3.12
N ASP A 85 -8.01 -6.56 -2.11
CA ASP A 85 -9.38 -6.42 -1.61
C ASP A 85 -9.61 -5.05 -0.96
N ALA A 86 -8.63 -4.57 -0.19
CA ALA A 86 -8.71 -3.27 0.46
C ALA A 86 -8.68 -2.09 -0.54
N LEU A 87 -7.95 -2.22 -1.66
CA LEU A 87 -7.86 -1.21 -2.71
C LEU A 87 -9.10 -1.16 -3.63
N ASP A 88 -9.89 -2.23 -3.69
CA ASP A 88 -11.13 -2.31 -4.48
C ASP A 88 -12.37 -2.55 -3.58
N PRO A 89 -12.85 -1.50 -2.89
CA PRO A 89 -14.00 -1.62 -2.00
C PRO A 89 -15.31 -1.96 -2.74
N SER A 90 -15.39 -1.73 -4.06
CA SER A 90 -16.54 -2.05 -4.89
C SER A 90 -16.75 -3.56 -5.00
N ARG A 91 -15.69 -4.34 -5.22
CA ARG A 91 -15.72 -5.81 -5.25
C ARG A 91 -16.11 -6.40 -3.89
N ARG A 92 -15.69 -5.74 -2.80
CA ARG A 92 -16.07 -6.12 -1.43
C ARG A 92 -17.59 -6.02 -1.19
N ARG A 93 -18.22 -4.92 -1.66
CA ARG A 93 -19.68 -4.73 -1.52
C ARG A 93 -20.47 -5.81 -2.27
N GLU A 94 -20.00 -6.25 -3.45
CA GLU A 94 -20.64 -7.33 -4.21
C GLU A 94 -20.47 -8.71 -3.56
N ALA A 95 -19.28 -9.02 -3.03
CA ALA A 95 -19.01 -10.28 -2.35
C ALA A 95 -19.85 -10.45 -1.06
N GLU A 96 -20.04 -9.37 -0.29
CA GLU A 96 -20.90 -9.39 0.89
C GLU A 96 -22.38 -9.57 0.52
N LYS A 97 -22.84 -8.90 -0.55
CA LYS A 97 -24.22 -9.01 -1.05
C LYS A 97 -24.54 -10.43 -1.54
N HIS A 98 -23.57 -11.11 -2.16
CA HIS A 98 -23.73 -12.48 -2.66
C HIS A 98 -23.76 -13.53 -1.53
N ARG A 99 -22.98 -13.33 -0.45
CA ARG A 99 -23.00 -14.23 0.73
C ARG A 99 -24.33 -14.18 1.49
N ARG A 100 -24.95 -13.00 1.62
CA ARG A 100 -26.26 -12.87 2.29
C ARG A 100 -27.38 -13.57 1.54
N ARG A 101 -27.32 -13.64 0.20
CA ARG A 101 -28.34 -14.30 -0.65
C ARG A 101 -28.30 -15.83 -0.60
N ARG A 102 -27.20 -16.45 -0.19
CA ARG A 102 -27.07 -17.92 -0.11
C ARG A 102 -27.43 -18.51 1.26
N ARG A 103 -27.79 -17.66 2.22
CA ARG A 103 -28.24 -18.05 3.57
C ARG A 103 -29.73 -17.77 3.80
N GLY A 104 -30.45 -17.34 2.76
CA GLY A 104 -31.90 -17.20 2.77
C GLY A 104 -32.54 -18.38 2.06
#